data_AF-X1ALI7-F1
#
_entry.id   AF-X1ALI7-F1
#
_cell.length_a   1.000
_cell.length_b   1.000
_cell.length_c   1.000
_cell.angle_alpha   90.00
_cell.angle_beta   90.00
_cell.angle_gamma   90.00
#
_symmetry.space_group_name_H-M   'P 1'
#
loop_
_entity.id
_entity.type
_entity.pdbx_description
1 polymer ?
#
loop_
_entity_poly.entity_id
_entity_poly.type
_entity_poly.pdbx_seq_one_letter_code
_entity_poly.pdbx_strand_id
1 'polypeptide(L)'
;MSIKNALSIDLEDWYHPEFVRKSVSFNPKSQIIESTKNIIDLLEKYNVKATFFVLGDIAEKFPLLIKTIKNKGHEIAFHGMSHLPLWELNYDKLNQEISNFKQIIEKTLGSNIKIEGFRAPTFSINNTTKFGIKCLIDNDYRYDSSIVPTKIFYYGMNNSPQSIYRPNLNDLILNDNSSSIIEFPLTVINFGLIKIP
;
A
#
# COMPACT_ATOMS: atom_id res chain seq x y z
N MET A 1 11.03 17.94 21.16
CA MET A 1 10.85 17.80 19.70
C MET A 1 9.45 17.24 19.44
N SER A 2 8.75 17.75 18.43
CA SER A 2 7.47 17.16 18.01
C SER A 2 7.74 15.91 17.15
N ILE A 3 7.07 14.79 17.45
CA ILE A 3 7.16 13.56 16.66
C ILE A 3 6.19 13.70 15.49
N LYS A 4 6.68 13.49 14.26
CA LYS A 4 5.84 13.42 13.07
C LYS A 4 5.35 11.98 12.89
N ASN A 5 4.04 11.78 12.94
CA ASN A 5 3.41 10.50 12.67
C ASN A 5 2.75 10.54 11.28
N ALA A 6 2.78 9.42 10.57
CA ALA A 6 2.03 9.23 9.33
C ALA A 6 0.88 8.26 9.60
N LEU A 7 -0.32 8.60 9.12
CA LEU A 7 -1.48 7.73 9.16
C LEU A 7 -1.79 7.26 7.73
N SER A 8 -1.92 5.95 7.55
CA SER A 8 -2.27 5.35 6.28
C SER A 8 -3.44 4.38 6.43
N ILE A 9 -4.22 4.24 5.37
CA ILE A 9 -5.38 3.36 5.30
C ILE A 9 -5.27 2.54 4.02
N ASP A 10 -5.38 1.22 4.14
CA ASP A 10 -5.53 0.35 2.97
C ASP A 10 -7.01 0.38 2.61
N LEU A 11 -7.32 0.96 1.46
CA LEU A 11 -8.68 1.11 0.96
C LEU A 11 -9.06 -0.17 0.22
N GLU A 12 -9.56 -1.12 1.00
CA GLU A 12 -10.04 -2.42 0.55
C GLU A 12 -11.39 -2.76 1.20
N ASP A 13 -12.15 -3.63 0.54
CA ASP A 13 -13.44 -4.10 1.05
C ASP A 13 -13.24 -5.40 1.84
N TRP A 14 -14.21 -5.75 2.69
CA TRP A 14 -14.12 -6.88 3.63
C TRP A 14 -13.89 -8.25 2.97
N TYR A 15 -14.14 -8.34 1.67
CA TYR A 15 -14.00 -9.56 0.86
C TYR A 15 -12.71 -9.63 0.04
N HIS A 16 -11.87 -8.58 0.03
CA HIS A 16 -10.59 -8.60 -0.67
C HIS A 16 -9.52 -9.45 0.01
N PRO A 17 -9.37 -9.42 1.36
CA PRO A 17 -8.36 -10.22 2.04
C PRO A 17 -8.46 -11.71 1.73
N GLU A 18 -7.31 -12.34 1.51
CA GLU A 18 -7.14 -13.69 0.97
C GLU A 18 -7.78 -14.75 1.86
N PHE A 19 -7.79 -14.52 3.18
CA PHE A 19 -8.38 -15.42 4.16
C PHE A 19 -9.90 -15.53 4.04
N VAL A 20 -10.55 -14.49 3.56
CA VAL A 20 -12.02 -14.43 3.47
C VAL A 20 -12.47 -14.68 2.04
N ARG A 21 -11.69 -14.24 1.04
CA ARG A 21 -12.03 -14.26 -0.40
C ARG A 21 -12.56 -15.62 -0.90
N LYS A 22 -12.00 -16.74 -0.42
CA LYS A 22 -12.43 -18.10 -0.82
C LYS A 22 -13.81 -18.51 -0.28
N SER A 23 -14.28 -17.84 0.77
CA SER A 23 -15.54 -18.13 1.46
C SER A 23 -16.62 -17.09 1.16
N VAL A 24 -16.34 -16.11 0.30
CA VAL A 24 -17.26 -15.02 -0.05
C VAL A 24 -18.24 -15.47 -1.12
N SER A 25 -19.50 -15.06 -0.98
CA SER A 25 -20.56 -15.27 -1.97
C SER A 25 -20.22 -14.65 -3.32
N PHE A 26 -20.74 -15.22 -4.41
CA PHE A 26 -20.71 -14.58 -5.72
C PHE A 26 -21.43 -13.21 -5.64
N ASN A 27 -20.69 -12.11 -5.81
CA ASN A 27 -21.13 -10.71 -5.62
C ASN A 27 -21.39 -10.27 -4.17
N PRO A 28 -20.34 -10.14 -3.34
CA PRO A 28 -20.48 -9.55 -2.01
C PRO A 28 -20.99 -8.10 -2.09
N LYS A 29 -21.82 -7.71 -1.12
CA LYS A 29 -22.23 -6.33 -0.97
C LYS A 29 -21.06 -5.50 -0.42
N SER A 30 -20.59 -4.56 -1.24
CA SER A 30 -19.56 -3.60 -0.85
C SER A 30 -20.04 -2.68 0.27
N GLN A 31 -19.15 -2.39 1.22
CA GLN A 31 -19.37 -1.43 2.30
C GLN A 31 -18.41 -0.24 2.21
N ILE A 32 -17.56 -0.20 1.18
CA ILE A 32 -16.42 0.72 1.09
C ILE A 32 -16.84 2.20 1.18
N ILE A 33 -17.95 2.58 0.56
CA ILE A 33 -18.40 3.99 0.53
C ILE A 33 -18.75 4.48 1.93
N GLU A 34 -19.56 3.73 2.67
CA GLU A 34 -20.03 4.13 4.00
C GLU A 34 -18.89 4.12 5.01
N SER A 35 -18.08 3.05 5.02
CA SER A 35 -16.92 2.94 5.91
C SER A 35 -15.90 4.04 5.66
N THR A 36 -15.60 4.33 4.39
CA THR A 36 -14.63 5.39 4.03
C THR A 36 -15.16 6.77 4.40
N LYS A 37 -16.46 7.02 4.24
CA LYS A 37 -17.06 8.29 4.66
C LYS A 37 -16.87 8.54 6.15
N ASN A 38 -17.14 7.53 6.99
CA ASN A 38 -16.94 7.65 8.44
C ASN A 38 -15.48 7.94 8.80
N ILE A 39 -14.54 7.32 8.08
CA ILE A 39 -13.11 7.59 8.25
C ILE A 39 -12.76 9.03 7.85
N ILE A 40 -13.22 9.50 6.69
CA ILE A 40 -12.98 10.88 6.23
C ILE A 40 -13.57 11.90 7.22
N ASP A 41 -14.79 11.68 7.71
CA ASP A 41 -15.44 12.56 8.68
C ASP A 41 -14.63 12.63 9.99
N LEU A 42 -14.05 11.51 10.43
CA LEU A 42 -13.17 11.45 11.59
C LEU A 42 -11.86 12.22 11.35
N LEU A 43 -11.24 12.02 10.19
CA LEU A 43 -10.00 12.72 9.81
C LEU A 43 -10.22 14.23 9.73
N GLU A 44 -11.35 14.67 9.16
CA GLU A 44 -11.73 16.08 9.08
C GLU A 44 -11.97 16.69 10.47
N LYS A 45 -12.69 15.98 11.34
CA LYS A 45 -12.95 16.41 12.73
C LYS A 45 -11.65 16.71 13.50
N TYR A 46 -10.59 15.93 13.27
CA TYR A 46 -9.29 16.11 13.92
C TYR A 46 -8.27 16.87 13.08
N ASN A 47 -8.66 17.40 11.92
CA ASN A 47 -7.76 18.08 10.98
C ASN A 47 -6.51 17.25 10.61
N VAL A 48 -6.70 15.94 10.38
CA VAL A 48 -5.65 14.99 10.03
C VAL A 48 -5.72 14.68 8.52
N LYS A 49 -4.56 14.62 7.87
CA LYS A 49 -4.41 14.06 6.52
C LYS A 49 -3.82 12.66 6.63
N ALA A 50 -4.16 11.83 5.65
CA ALA A 50 -3.78 10.43 5.60
C ALA A 50 -3.49 10.04 4.16
N THR A 51 -2.78 8.92 4.01
CA THR A 51 -2.53 8.26 2.73
C THR A 51 -3.48 7.09 2.59
N PHE A 52 -4.22 7.04 1.48
CA PHE A 52 -5.06 5.89 1.14
C PHE A 52 -4.33 5.05 0.10
N PHE A 53 -3.95 3.83 0.46
CA PHE A 53 -3.47 2.82 -0.48
C PHE A 53 -4.67 2.17 -1.16
N VAL A 54 -4.92 2.52 -2.41
CA VAL A 54 -6.16 2.19 -3.12
C VAL A 54 -5.96 1.00 -4.03
N LEU A 55 -6.87 0.03 -3.93
CA LEU A 55 -6.99 -1.03 -4.91
C LEU A 55 -7.53 -0.50 -6.24
N GLY A 56 -6.96 -0.96 -7.34
CA GLY A 56 -7.43 -0.60 -8.67
C GLY A 56 -8.89 -0.95 -8.90
N ASP A 57 -9.36 -2.10 -8.40
CA ASP A 57 -10.77 -2.50 -8.52
C ASP A 57 -11.74 -1.51 -7.85
N ILE A 58 -11.36 -0.94 -6.70
CA ILE A 58 -12.13 0.09 -5.99
C ILE A 58 -12.08 1.39 -6.77
N ALA A 59 -10.92 1.76 -7.31
CA ALA A 59 -10.79 2.97 -8.11
C ALA A 59 -11.66 2.92 -9.39
N GLU A 60 -11.75 1.76 -10.04
CA GLU A 60 -12.62 1.55 -11.20
C GLU A 60 -14.11 1.58 -10.84
N LYS A 61 -14.51 0.87 -9.79
CA LYS A 61 -15.92 0.73 -9.38
C LYS A 61 -16.46 2.01 -8.73
N PHE A 62 -15.63 2.73 -7.99
CA PHE A 62 -16.04 3.86 -7.16
C PHE A 62 -15.22 5.14 -7.44
N PRO A 63 -15.17 5.64 -8.69
CA PRO A 63 -14.35 6.80 -9.05
C PRO A 63 -14.76 8.08 -8.31
N LEU A 64 -16.04 8.22 -7.93
CA LEU A 64 -16.50 9.34 -7.10
C LEU A 64 -15.93 9.30 -5.68
N LEU A 65 -15.70 8.10 -5.12
CA LEU A 65 -15.07 7.96 -3.81
C LEU A 65 -13.61 8.43 -3.86
N ILE A 66 -12.88 8.04 -4.90
CA ILE A 66 -11.48 8.48 -5.12
C ILE A 66 -11.41 10.00 -5.27
N LYS A 67 -12.33 10.62 -6.03
CA LYS A 67 -12.45 12.08 -6.12
C LYS A 67 -12.69 12.71 -4.76
N THR A 68 -13.59 12.16 -3.94
CA THR A 68 -13.86 12.67 -2.60
C THR A 68 -12.62 12.61 -1.70
N ILE A 69 -11.91 11.48 -1.67
CA ILE A 69 -10.67 11.32 -0.90
C ILE A 69 -9.64 12.38 -1.32
N LYS A 70 -9.42 12.54 -2.64
CA LYS A 70 -8.46 13.52 -3.15
C LYS A 70 -8.88 14.96 -2.86
N ASN A 71 -10.15 15.32 -3.07
CA ASN A 71 -10.68 16.67 -2.85
C ASN A 71 -10.62 17.08 -1.36
N LYS A 72 -10.71 16.11 -0.45
CA LYS A 72 -10.49 16.32 0.98
C LYS A 72 -9.01 16.46 1.36
N GLY A 73 -8.10 16.41 0.39
CA GLY A 73 -6.67 16.66 0.58
C GLY A 73 -5.87 15.45 1.08
N HIS A 74 -6.42 14.24 0.97
CA HIS A 74 -5.70 13.02 1.29
C HIS A 74 -4.84 12.57 0.09
N GLU A 75 -3.80 11.80 0.37
CA GLU A 75 -2.96 11.19 -0.66
C GLU A 75 -3.62 9.91 -1.19
N ILE A 76 -3.46 9.65 -2.49
CA ILE A 76 -3.79 8.39 -3.13
C ILE A 76 -2.47 7.68 -3.47
N ALA A 77 -2.31 6.47 -2.95
CA ALA A 77 -1.21 5.56 -3.22
C ALA A 77 -1.75 4.25 -3.81
N PHE A 78 -0.89 3.41 -4.38
CA PHE A 78 -1.30 2.19 -5.06
C PHE A 78 -1.23 0.96 -4.15
N HIS A 79 -2.25 0.11 -4.19
CA HIS A 79 -2.33 -1.12 -3.38
C HIS A 79 -2.48 -2.41 -4.20
N GLY A 80 -2.10 -2.41 -5.48
CA GLY A 80 -2.38 -3.53 -6.38
C GLY A 80 -3.77 -3.44 -7.02
N MET A 81 -4.03 -4.26 -8.05
CA MET A 81 -5.33 -4.19 -8.76
C MET A 81 -6.45 -4.95 -8.06
N SER A 82 -6.18 -6.16 -7.56
CA SER A 82 -7.21 -7.10 -7.08
C SER A 82 -6.83 -7.80 -5.77
N HIS A 83 -5.98 -7.14 -4.98
CA HIS A 83 -5.42 -7.65 -3.72
C HIS A 83 -4.75 -9.04 -3.90
N LEU A 84 -3.90 -9.15 -4.92
CA LEU A 84 -3.04 -10.32 -5.12
C LEU A 84 -1.67 -10.06 -4.48
N PRO A 85 -1.14 -10.99 -3.67
CA PRO A 85 0.19 -10.84 -3.12
C PRO A 85 1.26 -11.00 -4.20
N LEU A 86 2.43 -10.38 -4.00
CA LEU A 86 3.48 -10.33 -5.01
C LEU A 86 4.10 -11.70 -5.34
N TRP A 87 3.99 -12.71 -4.48
CA TRP A 87 4.44 -14.07 -4.82
C TRP A 87 3.53 -14.77 -5.85
N GLU A 88 2.35 -14.22 -6.14
CA GLU A 88 1.48 -14.66 -7.24
C GLU A 88 1.69 -13.84 -8.52
N LEU A 89 2.49 -12.78 -8.44
CA LEU A 89 2.85 -11.90 -9.54
C LEU A 89 4.30 -12.11 -9.98
N ASN A 90 4.62 -11.51 -11.11
CA ASN A 90 5.99 -11.31 -11.57
C ASN A 90 6.15 -9.84 -11.96
N TYR A 91 7.38 -9.46 -12.36
CA TYR A 91 7.69 -8.09 -12.74
C TYR A 91 6.73 -7.55 -13.82
N ASP A 92 6.52 -8.29 -14.91
CA ASP A 92 5.70 -7.82 -16.04
C ASP A 92 4.25 -7.59 -15.63
N LYS A 93 3.68 -8.49 -14.83
CA LYS A 93 2.31 -8.34 -14.30
C LYS A 93 2.20 -7.13 -13.38
N LEU A 94 3.12 -6.94 -12.43
CA LEU A 94 3.09 -5.78 -11.55
C LEU A 94 3.27 -4.47 -12.35
N ASN A 95 4.15 -4.46 -13.35
CA ASN A 95 4.36 -3.32 -14.23
C ASN A 95 3.08 -2.98 -15.02
N GLN A 96 2.37 -4.01 -15.50
CA GLN A 96 1.06 -3.84 -16.14
C GLN A 96 0.02 -3.30 -15.16
N GLU A 97 -0.03 -3.82 -13.93
CA GLU A 97 -0.93 -3.33 -12.88
C GLU A 97 -0.68 -1.85 -12.54
N ILE A 98 0.58 -1.43 -12.44
CA ILE A 98 0.97 -0.03 -12.23
C ILE A 98 0.46 0.85 -13.39
N SER A 99 0.65 0.42 -14.64
CA SER A 99 0.19 1.15 -15.82
C SER A 99 -1.34 1.27 -15.86
N ASN A 100 -2.05 0.19 -15.54
CA ASN A 100 -3.51 0.18 -15.48
C ASN A 100 -4.02 1.13 -14.38
N PHE A 101 -3.46 1.04 -13.17
CA PHE A 101 -3.82 1.91 -12.07
C PHE A 101 -3.61 3.39 -12.40
N LYS A 102 -2.48 3.71 -13.03
CA LYS A 102 -2.21 5.06 -13.53
C LYS A 102 -3.31 5.55 -14.47
N GLN A 103 -3.71 4.76 -15.47
CA GLN A 103 -4.77 5.14 -16.41
C GLN A 103 -6.13 5.37 -15.71
N ILE A 104 -6.47 4.53 -14.73
CA ILE A 104 -7.71 4.66 -13.94
C ILE A 104 -7.69 5.99 -13.17
N ILE A 105 -6.57 6.31 -12.53
CA ILE A 105 -6.41 7.55 -11.77
C ILE A 105 -6.40 8.77 -12.68
N GLU A 106 -5.72 8.74 -13.83
CA GLU A 106 -5.72 9.84 -14.80
C GLU A 106 -7.13 10.12 -15.32
N LYS A 107 -7.90 9.07 -15.65
CA LYS A 107 -9.31 9.20 -16.04
C LYS A 107 -10.18 9.76 -14.92
N THR A 108 -9.87 9.45 -13.66
CA THR A 108 -10.68 9.81 -12.50
C THR A 108 -10.35 11.21 -11.96
N LEU A 109 -9.08 11.57 -11.86
CA LEU A 109 -8.59 12.77 -11.19
C LEU A 109 -7.87 13.77 -12.14
N GLY A 110 -7.62 13.37 -13.38
CA GLY A 110 -6.85 14.14 -14.36
C GLY A 110 -5.39 13.72 -14.48
N SER A 111 -4.75 14.08 -15.60
CA SER A 111 -3.39 13.64 -15.99
C SER A 111 -2.24 14.17 -15.13
N ASN A 112 -2.51 15.14 -14.25
CA ASN A 112 -1.48 15.79 -13.43
C ASN A 112 -1.29 15.09 -12.08
N ILE A 113 -2.05 14.03 -11.79
CA ILE A 113 -1.92 13.28 -10.54
C ILE A 113 -0.82 12.23 -10.69
N LYS A 114 0.27 12.43 -9.94
CA LYS A 114 1.31 11.41 -9.77
C LYS A 114 0.97 10.52 -8.57
N ILE A 115 1.06 9.21 -8.75
CA ILE A 115 1.04 8.23 -7.67
C ILE A 115 2.48 7.98 -7.24
N GLU A 116 2.80 8.27 -5.98
CA GLU A 116 4.18 8.23 -5.48
C GLU A 116 4.45 7.05 -4.52
N GLY A 117 3.38 6.49 -3.96
CA GLY A 117 3.43 5.47 -2.92
C GLY A 117 2.86 4.13 -3.36
N PHE A 118 3.45 3.06 -2.83
CA PHE A 118 2.94 1.70 -2.99
C PHE A 118 2.89 0.98 -1.63
N ARG A 119 1.92 0.09 -1.49
CA ARG A 119 1.91 -0.95 -0.47
C ARG A 119 1.44 -2.25 -1.09
N ALA A 120 2.22 -3.30 -0.93
CA ALA A 120 1.88 -4.61 -1.43
C ALA A 120 0.72 -5.22 -0.62
N PRO A 121 -0.30 -5.80 -1.28
CA PRO A 121 -1.26 -6.69 -0.62
C PRO A 121 -0.57 -7.72 0.26
N THR A 122 -1.10 -7.95 1.45
CA THR A 122 -0.54 -8.89 2.45
C THR A 122 0.91 -8.58 2.83
N PHE A 123 1.36 -7.32 2.69
CA PHE A 123 2.75 -6.92 2.98
C PHE A 123 3.79 -7.84 2.32
N SER A 124 3.49 -8.23 1.08
CA SER A 124 4.13 -9.37 0.41
C SER A 124 5.49 -9.07 -0.21
N ILE A 125 6.14 -7.95 0.16
CA ILE A 125 7.52 -7.64 -0.23
C ILE A 125 8.51 -8.30 0.74
N ASN A 126 9.39 -9.12 0.17
CA ASN A 126 10.56 -9.66 0.83
C ASN A 126 11.67 -10.00 -0.19
N ASN A 127 12.77 -10.64 0.24
CA ASN A 127 13.88 -10.97 -0.65
C ASN A 127 13.53 -11.91 -1.82
N THR A 128 12.45 -12.70 -1.76
CA THR A 128 11.97 -13.52 -2.90
C THR A 128 11.10 -12.73 -3.86
N THR A 129 10.43 -11.67 -3.39
CA THR A 129 9.54 -10.79 -4.17
C THR A 129 10.14 -9.40 -4.42
N LYS A 130 11.45 -9.22 -4.19
CA LYS A 130 12.18 -7.94 -4.35
C LYS A 130 12.14 -7.35 -5.77
N PHE A 131 11.69 -8.13 -6.76
CA PHE A 131 11.32 -7.59 -8.06
C PHE A 131 10.27 -6.47 -7.96
N GLY A 132 9.42 -6.49 -6.91
CA GLY A 132 8.47 -5.43 -6.60
C GLY A 132 9.15 -4.08 -6.43
N ILE A 133 10.16 -4.00 -5.55
CA ILE A 133 10.95 -2.78 -5.35
C ILE A 133 11.61 -2.33 -6.65
N LYS A 134 12.17 -3.26 -7.44
CA LYS A 134 12.75 -2.93 -8.76
C LYS A 134 11.70 -2.32 -9.70
N CYS A 135 10.51 -2.92 -9.78
CA CYS A 135 9.41 -2.44 -10.61
C CYS A 135 8.93 -1.04 -10.20
N LEU A 136 8.87 -0.76 -8.90
CA LEU A 136 8.53 0.56 -8.38
C LEU A 136 9.58 1.61 -8.76
N ILE A 137 10.86 1.29 -8.63
CA ILE A 137 11.97 2.16 -9.07
C ILE A 137 11.86 2.47 -10.57
N ASP A 138 11.62 1.45 -11.40
CA ASP A 138 11.51 1.59 -12.85
C ASP A 138 10.28 2.42 -13.29
N ASN A 139 9.29 2.59 -12.40
CA ASN A 139 8.08 3.37 -12.61
C ASN A 139 8.06 4.69 -11.81
N ASP A 140 9.22 5.16 -11.35
CA ASP A 140 9.40 6.45 -10.65
C ASP A 140 8.55 6.63 -9.37
N TYR A 141 8.22 5.52 -8.69
CA TYR A 141 7.65 5.55 -7.34
C TYR A 141 8.69 6.06 -6.34
N ARG A 142 8.25 6.84 -5.36
CA ARG A 142 9.13 7.48 -4.37
C ARG A 142 9.21 6.70 -3.07
N TYR A 143 8.16 5.96 -2.72
CA TYR A 143 8.18 5.16 -1.51
C TYR A 143 7.38 3.86 -1.61
N ASP A 144 7.79 2.92 -0.78
CA ASP A 144 7.10 1.69 -0.44
C ASP A 144 6.76 1.70 1.05
N SER A 145 5.75 0.94 1.45
CA SER A 145 5.39 0.71 2.86
C SER A 145 4.88 -0.71 3.04
N SER A 146 5.71 -1.68 2.66
CA SER A 146 5.33 -3.09 2.57
C SER A 146 6.18 -4.00 3.45
N ILE A 147 7.35 -3.56 3.91
CA ILE A 147 8.28 -4.40 4.66
C ILE A 147 7.89 -4.39 6.15
N VAL A 148 7.64 -5.59 6.68
CA VAL A 148 7.27 -5.79 8.09
C VAL A 148 8.50 -6.26 8.87
N PRO A 149 9.01 -5.50 9.88
CA PRO A 149 10.20 -5.82 10.68
C PRO A 149 10.12 -7.00 11.65
N THR A 150 9.25 -7.95 11.35
CA THR A 150 9.06 -9.21 12.05
C THR A 150 8.53 -10.24 11.08
N LYS A 151 9.00 -11.49 11.18
CA LYS A 151 8.45 -12.58 10.37
C LYS A 151 7.24 -13.17 11.07
N ILE A 152 6.09 -13.09 10.42
CA ILE A 152 4.87 -13.81 10.79
C ILE A 152 4.48 -14.79 9.68
N PHE A 153 3.51 -15.67 9.92
CA PHE A 153 3.26 -16.87 9.10
C PHE A 153 3.44 -16.69 7.57
N TYR A 154 2.85 -15.65 6.96
CA TYR A 154 2.83 -15.45 5.51
C TYR A 154 3.74 -14.32 4.98
N TYR A 155 4.27 -13.45 5.84
CA TYR A 155 4.99 -12.26 5.40
C TYR A 155 5.97 -11.73 6.46
N GLY A 156 6.68 -10.67 6.07
CA GLY A 156 7.63 -9.99 6.92
C GLY A 156 9.01 -10.62 6.95
N MET A 157 9.96 -9.83 7.45
CA MET A 157 11.38 -10.10 7.38
C MET A 157 12.03 -9.83 8.73
N ASN A 158 12.63 -10.86 9.33
CA ASN A 158 13.44 -10.66 10.52
C ASN A 158 14.63 -9.76 10.20
N ASN A 159 15.01 -8.94 11.17
CA ASN A 159 16.15 -8.01 11.09
C ASN A 159 16.00 -6.86 10.07
N SER A 160 14.86 -6.70 9.39
CA SER A 160 14.67 -5.50 8.58
C SER A 160 14.60 -4.23 9.46
N PRO A 161 15.00 -3.07 8.92
CA PRO A 161 14.98 -1.82 9.67
C PRO A 161 13.58 -1.46 10.20
N GLN A 162 13.51 -0.94 11.42
CA GLN A 162 12.26 -0.41 12.01
C GLN A 162 12.06 1.09 11.73
N SER A 163 13.10 1.75 11.21
CA SER A 163 13.08 3.14 10.80
C SER A 163 13.13 3.23 9.27
N ILE A 164 12.64 4.35 8.74
CA ILE A 164 12.71 4.69 7.32
C ILE A 164 14.14 4.47 6.79
N TYR A 165 14.25 3.79 5.65
CA TYR A 165 15.52 3.47 5.01
C TYR A 165 15.34 3.33 3.49
N ARG A 166 16.41 3.06 2.76
CA ARG A 166 16.38 2.81 1.32
C ARG A 166 16.77 1.36 1.05
N PRO A 167 15.87 0.49 0.54
CA PRO A 167 16.17 -0.92 0.40
C PRO A 167 17.17 -1.20 -0.74
N ASN A 168 18.12 -2.11 -0.50
CA ASN A 168 19.05 -2.61 -1.51
C ASN A 168 18.45 -3.80 -2.30
N LEU A 169 18.63 -3.83 -3.62
CA LEU A 169 18.05 -4.89 -4.46
C LEU A 169 18.76 -6.25 -4.39
N ASN A 170 19.96 -6.33 -3.79
CA ASN A 170 20.59 -7.62 -3.50
C ASN A 170 19.99 -8.24 -2.22
N ASP A 171 19.78 -7.42 -1.19
CA ASP A 171 19.12 -7.79 0.07
C ASP A 171 18.34 -6.60 0.63
N LEU A 172 17.01 -6.72 0.68
CA LEU A 172 16.11 -5.65 1.11
C LEU A 172 16.30 -5.23 2.57
N ILE A 173 17.02 -5.99 3.40
CA ILE A 173 17.33 -5.59 4.79
C ILE A 173 18.39 -4.48 4.80
N LEU A 174 19.26 -4.43 3.79
CA LEU A 174 20.38 -3.52 3.75
C LEU A 174 19.94 -2.14 3.23
N ASN A 175 20.52 -1.10 3.81
CA ASN A 175 20.33 0.27 3.35
C ASN A 175 21.25 0.60 2.18
N ASP A 176 20.68 1.18 1.12
CA ASP A 176 21.37 1.65 -0.08
C ASP A 176 21.06 3.12 -0.34
N ASN A 177 22.02 3.99 -0.05
CA ASN A 177 21.84 5.44 -0.25
C ASN A 177 21.70 5.84 -1.73
N SER A 178 22.03 4.96 -2.68
CA SER A 178 21.85 5.21 -4.10
C SER A 178 20.45 4.86 -4.62
N SER A 179 19.66 4.13 -3.84
CA SER A 179 18.29 3.77 -4.22
C SER A 179 17.37 4.99 -4.22
N SER A 180 16.56 5.14 -5.26
CA SER A 180 15.62 6.25 -5.43
C SER A 180 14.36 6.10 -4.57
N ILE A 181 14.05 4.87 -4.13
CA ILE A 181 12.86 4.56 -3.34
C ILE A 181 13.18 4.50 -1.84
N ILE A 182 12.24 5.00 -1.05
CA ILE A 182 12.30 4.99 0.41
C ILE A 182 11.29 3.97 0.94
N GLU A 183 11.70 3.11 1.86
CA GLU A 183 10.79 2.23 2.58
C GLU A 183 10.31 2.88 3.87
N PHE A 184 9.00 2.80 4.12
CA PHE A 184 8.35 3.07 5.39
C PHE A 184 7.91 1.74 6.02
N PRO A 185 8.76 1.12 6.85
CA PRO A 185 8.45 -0.19 7.42
C PRO A 185 7.19 -0.12 8.29
N LEU A 186 6.45 -1.23 8.33
CA LEU A 186 5.31 -1.32 9.24
C LEU A 186 5.79 -1.17 10.69
N THR A 187 5.07 -0.38 11.47
CA THR A 187 5.38 -0.21 12.89
C THR A 187 5.28 -1.56 13.59
N VAL A 188 6.21 -1.87 14.47
CA VAL A 188 6.17 -3.07 15.31
C VAL A 188 6.36 -2.67 16.76
N ILE A 189 5.57 -3.27 17.65
CA ILE A 189 5.70 -3.16 19.09
C ILE A 189 6.58 -4.31 19.59
N ASN A 190 7.60 -3.97 20.36
CA ASN A 190 8.48 -4.95 21.02
C ASN A 190 7.88 -5.34 22.37
N PHE A 191 7.44 -6.59 22.51
CA PHE A 191 6.99 -7.19 23.77
C PHE A 191 7.97 -8.30 24.18
N GLY A 192 9.04 -7.93 24.89
CA GLY A 192 10.14 -8.84 25.22
C GLY A 192 10.87 -9.33 23.97
N LEU A 193 10.89 -10.64 23.74
CA LEU A 193 11.49 -11.26 22.54
C LEU A 193 10.54 -11.30 21.34
N ILE A 194 9.28 -10.89 21.51
CA ILE A 194 8.24 -10.95 20.48
C ILE A 194 8.07 -9.57 19.86
N LYS A 195 8.03 -9.51 18.53
CA LYS A 195 7.67 -8.32 17.76
C LYS A 195 6.29 -8.50 17.14
N ILE A 196 5.38 -7.59 17.45
CA ILE A 196 3.99 -7.61 16.99
C ILE A 196 3.78 -6.40 16.07
N PRO A 197 3.35 -6.58 14.80
CA PRO A 197 2.96 -5.47 13.92
C PRO A 197 1.76 -4.67 14.45
#